data_AF-A0A8K0JRL2-F1
#
_entry.id   AF-A0A8K0JRL2-F1
#
_cell.length_a   1.000
_cell.length_b   1.000
_cell.length_c   1.000
_cell.angle_alpha   90.00
_cell.angle_beta   90.00
_cell.angle_gamma   90.00
#
_symmetry.space_group_name_H-M   'P 1'
#
loop_
_entity.id
_entity.type
_entity.pdbx_description
1 polymer ?
#
loop_
_entity_poly.entity_id
_entity_poly.type
_entity_poly.pdbx_seq_one_letter_code
_entity_poly.pdbx_strand_id
1 'polypeptide(L)'
;MASRTNLTRLASALPRRSLSTTTPVSLSSSSPLSKLTGRNALLTTPVAKVPRTASKWGLVNGGRRLASGEASGEGSTMTVRDALNSAMAEEMDRDKTVFVIGEEVARYNGAYKVTKGLLDRFGEDRVIDTPITESGFTGLAVGAALAGLKPVCEFMTWNFAMQAIDQIINSGGKTYYMSGGNVPCPVVFRGPNGAAAGVGAQHSQDFAAWYGSIPGLKVISPWSAADCRGLLKAAIRDPNPVCFLENELLYGVSFPMTQEELGEDFLLPIGKAKVEKEGTDLTIVAHSKMVTHSLEAAEILEKEDGIKVEVINLRSIRPLDIETIMTSVKKTNHLVTCEGGFPAFGVGSEIIAQVCESSAFDYLDAPPERITGADVPTPYAESLEGLAFPDTPLIVKTLKRHLCESLIASRSRIRTRLQICSFALRLNRQAIDPHDGLAHVSLFALFGTFTKTGS
;
A
#
# COMPACT_ATOMS: atom_id res chain seq x y z
N MET A 1 -38.86 -19.27 -32.97
CA MET A 1 -38.40 -20.58 -33.50
C MET A 1 -37.93 -20.39 -34.94
N ALA A 2 -36.61 -20.48 -35.17
CA ALA A 2 -35.94 -20.71 -36.46
C ALA A 2 -34.43 -20.84 -36.15
N SER A 3 -34.02 -22.00 -35.62
CA SER A 3 -33.29 -23.08 -36.29
C SER A 3 -31.81 -22.77 -36.58
N ARG A 4 -30.96 -23.35 -35.72
CA ARG A 4 -29.52 -23.56 -35.87
C ARG A 4 -29.22 -24.36 -37.14
N THR A 5 -28.51 -23.76 -38.10
CA THR A 5 -27.65 -24.47 -39.06
C THR A 5 -26.89 -23.45 -39.89
N ASN A 6 -25.60 -23.24 -39.61
CA ASN A 6 -24.56 -22.80 -40.57
C ASN A 6 -23.18 -22.69 -39.90
N LEU A 7 -22.73 -23.78 -39.27
CA LEU A 7 -21.33 -23.95 -38.86
C LEU A 7 -20.87 -25.35 -39.28
N THR A 8 -20.67 -25.52 -40.59
CA THR A 8 -19.97 -26.68 -41.18
C THR A 8 -19.50 -26.28 -42.57
N ARG A 9 -18.38 -25.56 -42.64
CA ARG A 9 -17.45 -25.48 -43.79
C ARG A 9 -16.32 -24.52 -43.44
N LEU A 10 -15.29 -25.04 -42.76
CA LEU A 10 -13.92 -24.52 -42.74
C LEU A 10 -13.07 -25.49 -41.91
N ALA A 11 -12.95 -26.73 -42.38
CA ALA A 11 -12.07 -27.74 -41.78
C ALA A 11 -11.61 -28.73 -42.86
N SER A 12 -10.91 -28.24 -43.88
CA SER A 12 -10.20 -29.09 -44.84
C SER A 12 -9.20 -28.29 -45.67
N ALA A 13 -8.01 -28.01 -45.12
CA ALA A 13 -6.78 -27.81 -45.90
C ALA A 13 -5.57 -27.54 -44.98
N LEU A 14 -5.03 -28.55 -44.29
CA LEU A 14 -3.64 -28.54 -43.83
C LEU A 14 -3.06 -29.97 -43.89
N PRO A 15 -1.83 -30.19 -44.40
CA PRO A 15 -1.28 -31.53 -44.56
C PRO A 15 -0.73 -32.11 -43.24
N ARG A 16 -1.00 -33.40 -43.01
CA ARG A 16 -0.51 -34.18 -41.88
C ARG A 16 1.00 -34.42 -41.98
N ARG A 17 1.79 -33.99 -40.98
CA ARG A 17 3.17 -34.46 -40.76
C ARG A 17 3.16 -35.67 -39.83
N SER A 18 3.81 -36.73 -40.27
CA SER A 18 4.02 -38.00 -39.56
C SER A 18 5.06 -37.86 -38.45
N LEU A 19 4.74 -38.39 -37.25
CA LEU A 19 5.69 -38.60 -36.15
C LEU A 19 6.35 -39.97 -36.34
N SER A 20 7.68 -40.01 -36.48
CA SER A 20 8.45 -41.26 -36.46
C SER A 20 8.90 -41.58 -35.04
N THR A 21 8.64 -42.81 -34.63
CA THR A 21 9.16 -43.48 -33.45
C THR A 21 10.62 -43.88 -33.63
N THR A 22 11.49 -43.58 -32.66
CA THR A 22 12.80 -44.23 -32.51
C THR A 22 13.00 -44.66 -31.06
N THR A 23 13.16 -45.97 -30.89
CA THR A 23 13.56 -46.72 -29.69
C THR A 23 15.08 -46.64 -29.44
N PRO A 24 15.56 -46.97 -28.23
CA PRO A 24 16.92 -46.69 -27.80
C PRO A 24 17.92 -47.78 -28.21
N VAL A 25 19.17 -47.38 -28.46
CA VAL A 25 20.31 -48.27 -28.71
C VAL A 25 21.04 -48.55 -27.40
N SER A 26 21.27 -49.84 -27.12
CA SER A 26 22.17 -50.37 -26.09
C SER A 26 23.43 -50.93 -26.75
N LEU A 27 24.59 -50.85 -26.06
CA LEU A 27 25.84 -51.63 -26.22
C LEU A 27 26.83 -51.10 -25.14
N SER A 28 27.01 -51.75 -23.98
CA SER A 28 27.99 -52.80 -23.63
C SER A 28 29.48 -52.39 -23.71
N SER A 29 30.21 -52.42 -22.58
CA SER A 29 31.36 -53.35 -22.34
C SER A 29 32.22 -52.98 -21.11
N SER A 30 32.42 -53.99 -20.24
CA SER A 30 33.64 -54.39 -19.49
C SER A 30 34.39 -53.46 -18.51
N SER A 31 34.65 -54.04 -17.34
CA SER A 31 35.40 -53.63 -16.13
C SER A 31 36.94 -53.87 -16.24
N PRO A 32 37.80 -53.82 -15.18
CA PRO A 32 37.75 -53.22 -13.83
C PRO A 32 39.06 -52.47 -13.36
N LEU A 33 39.01 -51.89 -12.14
CA LEU A 33 40.09 -51.81 -11.11
C LEU A 33 41.18 -50.70 -11.12
N SER A 34 41.05 -49.74 -10.19
CA SER A 34 42.08 -49.31 -9.20
C SER A 34 41.50 -48.23 -8.26
N LYS A 35 41.00 -48.54 -7.05
CA LYS A 35 41.66 -48.54 -5.73
C LYS A 35 42.40 -47.24 -5.32
N LEU A 36 42.06 -46.79 -4.10
CA LEU A 36 42.65 -45.73 -3.25
C LEU A 36 42.32 -44.28 -3.69
N THR A 37 41.81 -43.35 -2.88
CA THR A 37 41.87 -43.14 -1.41
C THR A 37 40.75 -42.20 -0.94
N GLY A 38 40.24 -42.40 0.29
CA GLY A 38 39.78 -41.28 1.14
C GLY A 38 38.34 -41.35 1.67
N ARG A 39 38.08 -42.21 2.67
CA ARG A 39 36.94 -42.10 3.60
C ARG A 39 37.34 -41.17 4.75
N ASN A 40 36.61 -40.07 4.94
CA ASN A 40 36.14 -39.54 6.23
C ASN A 40 35.54 -38.15 6.05
N ALA A 41 34.21 -38.05 5.96
CA ALA A 41 33.43 -36.88 6.37
C ALA A 41 31.91 -37.16 6.24
N LEU A 42 31.42 -38.23 6.87
CA LEU A 42 29.99 -38.41 7.15
C LEU A 42 29.88 -39.03 8.54
N LEU A 43 30.08 -38.18 9.56
CA LEU A 43 29.74 -38.47 10.95
C LEU A 43 28.75 -37.41 11.40
N THR A 44 27.49 -37.82 11.31
CA THR A 44 26.36 -37.48 12.18
C THR A 44 26.64 -36.50 13.32
N THR A 45 26.14 -35.27 13.22
CA THR A 45 25.93 -34.40 14.37
C THR A 45 24.61 -34.81 15.04
N PRO A 46 24.58 -35.08 16.37
CA PRO A 46 23.34 -35.42 17.05
C PRO A 46 22.43 -34.20 17.14
N VAL A 47 21.22 -34.32 16.58
CA VAL A 47 20.12 -33.38 16.78
C VAL A 47 19.74 -33.42 18.27
N ALA A 48 19.97 -32.31 18.98
CA ALA A 48 19.52 -32.18 20.35
C ALA A 48 17.97 -32.22 20.39
N LYS A 49 17.42 -33.21 21.10
CA LYS A 49 15.97 -33.28 21.40
C LYS A 49 15.61 -32.11 22.31
N VAL A 50 14.92 -31.12 21.76
CA VAL A 50 14.28 -30.07 22.55
C VAL A 50 13.12 -30.70 23.33
N PRO A 51 13.01 -30.52 24.66
CA PRO A 51 11.89 -31.02 25.43
C PRO A 51 10.60 -30.35 24.98
N ARG A 52 9.58 -31.14 24.64
CA ARG A 52 8.19 -30.67 24.51
C ARG A 52 7.69 -30.29 25.90
N THR A 53 7.95 -29.06 26.33
CA THR A 53 7.17 -28.44 27.40
C THR A 53 5.87 -27.93 26.78
N ALA A 54 4.75 -28.45 27.28
CA ALA A 54 3.42 -27.99 26.91
C ALA A 54 3.32 -26.49 27.24
N SER A 55 3.29 -25.64 26.21
CA SER A 55 2.97 -24.23 26.33
C SER A 55 1.50 -24.09 26.73
N LYS A 56 1.24 -24.04 28.04
CA LYS A 56 0.02 -23.45 28.59
C LYS A 56 0.10 -21.94 28.37
N TRP A 57 -0.35 -21.48 27.22
CA TRP A 57 -0.85 -20.12 27.07
C TRP A 57 -2.22 -20.21 26.43
N GLY A 58 -3.22 -19.97 27.28
CA GLY A 58 -4.61 -19.94 26.89
C GLY A 58 -4.86 -18.83 25.89
N LEU A 59 -5.79 -19.10 24.98
CA LEU A 59 -6.54 -18.12 24.22
C LEU A 59 -6.98 -16.98 25.15
N VAL A 60 -6.25 -15.86 25.11
CA VAL A 60 -6.80 -14.58 25.56
C VAL A 60 -7.48 -13.98 24.34
N ASN A 61 -8.75 -14.34 24.16
CA ASN A 61 -9.72 -13.49 23.47
C ASN A 61 -9.78 -12.16 24.24
N GLY A 62 -8.92 -11.22 23.86
CA GLY A 62 -8.90 -9.87 24.38
C GLY A 62 -9.15 -8.90 23.25
N GLY A 63 -10.42 -8.73 22.85
CA GLY A 63 -10.84 -7.56 22.10
C GLY A 63 -10.52 -6.32 22.93
N ARG A 64 -9.37 -5.70 22.67
CA ARG A 64 -9.03 -4.41 23.24
C ARG A 64 -9.89 -3.37 22.54
N ARG A 65 -11.00 -3.00 23.19
CA ARG A 65 -11.69 -1.73 22.94
C ARG A 65 -10.65 -0.63 23.18
N LEU A 66 -10.35 0.14 22.14
CA LEU A 66 -9.68 1.43 22.29
C LEU A 66 -10.53 2.27 23.24
N ALA A 67 -9.92 2.75 24.32
CA ALA A 67 -10.59 3.52 25.35
C ALA A 67 -10.93 4.91 24.79
N SER A 68 -12.20 5.11 24.45
CA SER A 68 -12.75 6.43 24.13
C SER A 68 -12.93 7.23 25.42
N GLY A 69 -12.23 8.36 25.53
CA GLY A 69 -12.65 9.45 26.40
C GLY A 69 -14.05 9.93 25.99
N GLU A 70 -14.83 10.36 26.99
CA GLU A 70 -16.23 10.74 26.87
C GLU A 70 -16.47 11.75 25.73
N ALA A 71 -17.21 11.32 24.71
CA ALA A 71 -17.87 12.19 23.75
C ALA A 71 -19.32 11.72 23.60
N SER A 72 -20.23 12.59 24.01
CA SER A 72 -21.68 12.45 23.93
C SER A 72 -22.14 12.39 22.47
N GLY A 73 -22.58 11.22 22.03
CA GLY A 73 -23.30 10.96 20.78
C GLY A 73 -23.33 9.45 20.52
N GLU A 74 -24.51 8.83 20.47
CA GLU A 74 -24.66 7.40 20.14
C GLU A 74 -24.20 7.15 18.69
N GLY A 75 -22.90 6.93 18.49
CA GLY A 75 -22.35 6.48 17.22
C GLY A 75 -22.64 4.99 17.02
N SER A 76 -23.24 4.63 15.88
CA SER A 76 -23.32 3.23 15.49
C SER A 76 -21.91 2.72 15.14
N THR A 77 -21.70 1.41 15.21
CA THR A 77 -20.43 0.79 14.82
C THR A 77 -20.65 -0.02 13.54
N MET A 78 -19.65 -0.04 12.66
CA MET A 78 -19.71 -0.77 11.40
C MET A 78 -18.38 -1.48 11.16
N THR A 79 -18.43 -2.73 10.70
CA THR A 79 -17.21 -3.42 10.27
C THR A 79 -16.77 -2.92 8.90
N VAL A 80 -15.48 -3.01 8.58
CA VAL A 80 -14.98 -2.71 7.23
C VAL A 80 -15.69 -3.55 6.18
N ARG A 81 -15.94 -4.84 6.45
CA ARG A 81 -16.70 -5.73 5.56
C ARG A 81 -18.10 -5.19 5.27
N ASP A 82 -18.84 -4.78 6.32
CA ASP A 82 -20.21 -4.28 6.16
C ASP A 82 -20.23 -2.91 5.48
N ALA A 83 -19.20 -2.08 5.69
CA ALA A 83 -19.01 -0.81 4.99
C ALA A 83 -18.84 -1.00 3.47
N LEU A 84 -18.01 -1.97 3.06
CA LEU A 84 -17.83 -2.33 1.65
C LEU A 84 -19.11 -2.93 1.04
N ASN A 85 -19.77 -3.83 1.78
CA ASN A 85 -21.02 -4.45 1.34
C ASN A 85 -22.12 -3.42 1.09
N SER A 86 -22.34 -2.53 2.07
CA SER A 86 -23.36 -1.49 2.00
C SER A 86 -23.07 -0.46 0.91
N ALA A 87 -21.79 -0.06 0.74
CA ALA A 87 -21.38 0.79 -0.38
C ALA A 87 -21.74 0.18 -1.74
N MET A 88 -21.42 -1.11 -1.97
CA MET A 88 -21.79 -1.78 -3.23
C MET A 88 -23.31 -1.87 -3.40
N ALA A 89 -24.02 -2.26 -2.35
CA ALA A 89 -25.47 -2.42 -2.41
C ALA A 89 -26.17 -1.10 -2.79
N GLU A 90 -25.80 0.01 -2.13
CA GLU A 90 -26.36 1.34 -2.41
C GLU A 90 -26.07 1.82 -3.82
N GLU A 91 -24.86 1.61 -4.34
CA GLU A 91 -24.55 1.98 -5.73
C GLU A 91 -25.25 1.08 -6.75
N MET A 92 -25.48 -0.20 -6.42
CA MET A 92 -26.27 -1.12 -7.25
C MET A 92 -27.76 -0.79 -7.28
N ASP A 93 -28.33 -0.29 -6.18
CA ASP A 93 -29.70 0.25 -6.15
C ASP A 93 -29.80 1.52 -6.98
N ARG A 94 -28.81 2.41 -6.82
CA ARG A 94 -28.78 3.72 -7.47
C ARG A 94 -28.63 3.62 -8.98
N ASP A 95 -27.80 2.70 -9.46
CA ASP A 95 -27.44 2.59 -10.87
C ASP A 95 -27.56 1.14 -11.36
N LYS A 96 -28.54 0.91 -12.25
CA LYS A 96 -28.83 -0.41 -12.82
C LYS A 96 -27.71 -0.95 -13.72
N THR A 97 -26.76 -0.11 -14.10
CA THR A 97 -25.58 -0.50 -14.91
C THR A 97 -24.44 -1.08 -14.06
N VAL A 98 -24.49 -0.93 -12.73
CA VAL A 98 -23.46 -1.42 -11.81
C VAL A 98 -23.64 -2.90 -11.53
N PHE A 99 -22.63 -3.75 -11.69
CA PHE A 99 -22.77 -5.17 -11.34
C PHE A 99 -21.48 -5.73 -10.75
N VAL A 100 -21.59 -6.77 -9.94
CA VAL A 100 -20.42 -7.44 -9.33
C VAL A 100 -20.10 -8.70 -10.13
N ILE A 101 -18.81 -8.90 -10.42
CA ILE A 101 -18.31 -10.07 -11.13
C ILE A 101 -17.00 -10.56 -10.49
N GLY A 102 -16.88 -11.86 -10.28
CA GLY A 102 -15.66 -12.46 -9.75
C GLY A 102 -15.88 -13.89 -9.25
N GLU A 103 -14.84 -14.48 -8.70
CA GLU A 103 -14.89 -15.82 -8.14
C GLU A 103 -15.64 -15.80 -6.79
N GLU A 104 -16.60 -16.69 -6.61
CA GLU A 104 -17.36 -16.89 -5.36
C GLU A 104 -18.19 -15.69 -4.86
N VAL A 105 -18.31 -14.61 -5.65
CA VAL A 105 -19.02 -13.38 -5.26
C VAL A 105 -20.52 -13.59 -5.07
N ALA A 106 -21.12 -14.60 -5.70
CA ALA A 106 -22.56 -14.81 -5.71
C ALA A 106 -22.98 -15.91 -4.71
N ARG A 107 -22.99 -17.18 -5.11
CA ARG A 107 -23.61 -18.25 -4.31
C ARG A 107 -22.88 -18.53 -3.01
N TYR A 108 -21.57 -18.30 -2.97
CA TYR A 108 -20.75 -18.46 -1.77
C TYR A 108 -20.77 -17.22 -0.86
N ASN A 109 -21.56 -16.20 -1.23
CA ASN A 109 -21.65 -14.91 -0.53
C ASN A 109 -20.32 -14.16 -0.46
N GLY A 110 -19.40 -14.39 -1.39
CA GLY A 110 -18.05 -13.84 -1.41
C GLY A 110 -17.07 -14.66 -0.56
N ALA A 111 -15.84 -14.83 -1.03
CA ALA A 111 -14.78 -15.57 -0.33
C ALA A 111 -14.62 -15.07 1.12
N TYR A 112 -14.54 -13.75 1.28
CA TYR A 112 -14.42 -13.06 2.57
C TYR A 112 -15.72 -12.45 3.09
N LYS A 113 -16.86 -12.84 2.51
CA LYS A 113 -18.21 -12.40 2.89
C LYS A 113 -18.52 -10.91 2.65
N VAL A 114 -17.73 -10.23 1.82
CA VAL A 114 -17.93 -8.82 1.46
C VAL A 114 -19.16 -8.63 0.56
N THR A 115 -19.50 -9.60 -0.30
CA THR A 115 -20.67 -9.55 -1.21
C THR A 115 -21.89 -10.30 -0.67
N LYS A 116 -21.90 -10.62 0.64
CA LYS A 116 -22.98 -11.38 1.28
C LYS A 116 -24.35 -10.73 1.04
N GLY A 117 -25.33 -11.54 0.64
CA GLY A 117 -26.72 -11.12 0.43
C GLY A 117 -26.98 -10.32 -0.86
N LEU A 118 -25.94 -9.94 -1.63
CA LEU A 118 -26.13 -9.18 -2.87
C LEU A 118 -26.85 -10.03 -3.94
N LEU A 119 -26.54 -11.33 -4.04
CA LEU A 119 -27.20 -12.22 -5.00
C LEU A 119 -28.71 -12.31 -4.73
N ASP A 120 -29.10 -12.53 -3.47
CA ASP A 120 -30.51 -12.65 -3.08
C ASP A 120 -31.28 -11.35 -3.38
N ARG A 121 -30.60 -10.20 -3.29
CA ARG A 121 -31.18 -8.88 -3.51
C ARG A 121 -31.26 -8.47 -4.99
N PHE A 122 -30.21 -8.75 -5.77
CA PHE A 122 -30.06 -8.20 -7.13
C PHE A 122 -30.15 -9.24 -8.25
N GLY A 123 -30.11 -10.53 -7.92
CA GLY A 123 -30.22 -11.64 -8.87
C GLY A 123 -28.95 -11.96 -9.65
N GLU A 124 -28.98 -13.08 -10.36
CA GLU A 124 -27.83 -13.66 -11.10
C GLU A 124 -27.34 -12.75 -12.25
N ASP A 125 -28.17 -11.83 -12.75
CA ASP A 125 -27.79 -10.88 -13.80
C ASP A 125 -26.88 -9.74 -13.30
N ARG A 126 -26.81 -9.53 -11.98
CA ARG A 126 -26.11 -8.39 -11.36
C ARG A 126 -25.01 -8.82 -10.36
N VAL A 127 -25.00 -10.09 -9.97
CA VAL A 127 -23.98 -10.69 -9.10
C VAL A 127 -23.54 -12.01 -9.73
N ILE A 128 -22.39 -11.98 -10.40
CA ILE A 128 -21.98 -13.01 -11.37
C ILE A 128 -20.75 -13.78 -10.86
N ASP A 129 -20.95 -15.06 -10.53
CA ASP A 129 -19.84 -16.00 -10.28
C ASP A 129 -19.08 -16.31 -11.58
N THR A 130 -17.75 -16.31 -11.51
CA THR A 130 -16.88 -16.63 -12.64
C THR A 130 -16.13 -17.96 -12.43
N PRO A 131 -15.67 -18.61 -13.52
CA PRO A 131 -14.57 -19.56 -13.44
C PRO A 131 -13.29 -18.89 -12.94
N ILE A 132 -12.33 -19.70 -12.47
CA ILE A 132 -11.00 -19.25 -12.03
C ILE A 132 -10.15 -18.93 -13.27
N THR A 133 -10.38 -17.73 -13.82
CA THR A 133 -9.85 -17.26 -15.11
C THR A 133 -9.69 -15.74 -15.07
N GLU A 134 -8.81 -15.26 -14.20
CA GLU A 134 -8.64 -13.86 -13.83
C GLU A 134 -8.50 -12.96 -15.06
N SER A 135 -7.62 -13.30 -16.01
CA SER A 135 -7.49 -12.52 -17.24
C SER A 135 -8.77 -12.50 -18.08
N GLY A 136 -9.56 -13.58 -18.07
CA GLY A 136 -10.77 -13.73 -18.87
C GLY A 136 -11.90 -12.86 -18.34
N PHE A 137 -12.26 -13.01 -17.06
CA PHE A 137 -13.34 -12.20 -16.48
C PHE A 137 -12.97 -10.73 -16.34
N THR A 138 -11.69 -10.40 -16.15
CA THR A 138 -11.22 -9.00 -16.12
C THR A 138 -11.37 -8.36 -17.50
N GLY A 139 -11.01 -9.07 -18.58
CA GLY A 139 -11.23 -8.60 -19.95
C GLY A 139 -12.71 -8.43 -20.26
N LEU A 140 -13.58 -9.31 -19.75
CA LEU A 140 -15.04 -9.17 -19.86
C LEU A 140 -15.55 -7.93 -19.11
N ALA A 141 -15.09 -7.70 -17.89
CA ALA A 141 -15.44 -6.52 -17.10
C ALA A 141 -14.99 -5.23 -17.81
N VAL A 142 -13.76 -5.17 -18.30
CA VAL A 142 -13.27 -4.02 -19.09
C VAL A 142 -14.12 -3.83 -20.35
N GLY A 143 -14.39 -4.89 -21.12
CA GLY A 143 -15.23 -4.83 -22.31
C GLY A 143 -16.65 -4.33 -22.02
N ALA A 144 -17.26 -4.78 -20.92
CA ALA A 144 -18.55 -4.30 -20.45
C ALA A 144 -18.51 -2.82 -20.05
N ALA A 145 -17.44 -2.37 -19.39
CA ALA A 145 -17.23 -0.98 -19.03
C ALA A 145 -17.14 -0.07 -20.26
N LEU A 146 -16.34 -0.48 -21.26
CA LEU A 146 -16.20 0.22 -22.54
C LEU A 146 -17.52 0.25 -23.33
N ALA A 147 -18.41 -0.73 -23.11
CA ALA A 147 -19.75 -0.78 -23.68
C ALA A 147 -20.81 0.01 -22.89
N GLY A 148 -20.43 0.67 -21.77
CA GLY A 148 -21.29 1.56 -21.00
C GLY A 148 -21.87 0.98 -19.71
N LEU A 149 -21.46 -0.22 -19.28
CA LEU A 149 -21.79 -0.75 -17.95
C LEU A 149 -20.76 -0.31 -16.90
N LYS A 150 -21.01 -0.61 -15.62
CA LYS A 150 -20.12 -0.25 -14.50
C LYS A 150 -19.75 -1.47 -13.64
N PRO A 151 -18.85 -2.34 -14.14
CA PRO A 151 -18.46 -3.52 -13.38
C PRO A 151 -17.67 -3.17 -12.12
N VAL A 152 -17.98 -3.90 -11.06
CA VAL A 152 -17.15 -4.07 -9.86
C VAL A 152 -16.56 -5.47 -9.93
N CYS A 153 -15.34 -5.53 -10.45
CA CYS A 153 -14.57 -6.76 -10.70
C CYS A 153 -13.78 -7.13 -9.43
N GLU A 154 -14.13 -8.26 -8.80
CA GLU A 154 -13.46 -8.76 -7.60
C GLU A 154 -12.36 -9.76 -7.96
N PHE A 155 -11.14 -9.51 -7.47
CA PHE A 155 -10.12 -10.53 -7.35
C PHE A 155 -10.14 -11.09 -5.93
N MET A 156 -10.10 -12.42 -5.80
CA MET A 156 -10.08 -13.06 -4.48
C MET A 156 -8.91 -12.55 -3.63
N THR A 157 -7.75 -12.32 -4.23
CA THR A 157 -6.67 -11.48 -3.69
C THR A 157 -5.97 -10.74 -4.82
N TRP A 158 -5.34 -9.60 -4.53
CA TRP A 158 -4.55 -8.87 -5.55
C TRP A 158 -3.34 -9.66 -6.09
N ASN A 159 -2.88 -10.70 -5.39
CA ASN A 159 -1.86 -11.62 -5.91
C ASN A 159 -2.30 -12.25 -7.24
N PHE A 160 -3.59 -12.58 -7.36
CA PHE A 160 -4.16 -13.23 -8.54
C PHE A 160 -4.41 -12.24 -9.68
N ALA A 161 -4.58 -10.95 -9.36
CA ALA A 161 -4.67 -9.88 -10.35
C ALA A 161 -3.42 -9.77 -11.24
N MET A 162 -2.27 -10.33 -10.83
CA MET A 162 -1.10 -10.44 -11.69
C MET A 162 -1.39 -11.18 -13.01
N GLN A 163 -2.28 -12.19 -13.00
CA GLN A 163 -2.69 -12.87 -14.23
C GLN A 163 -3.48 -11.96 -15.17
N ALA A 164 -4.14 -10.93 -14.64
CA ALA A 164 -5.05 -10.03 -15.36
C ALA A 164 -4.49 -8.62 -15.56
N ILE A 165 -3.25 -8.36 -15.16
CA ILE A 165 -2.67 -7.01 -15.11
C ILE A 165 -2.66 -6.31 -16.48
N ASP A 166 -2.52 -7.08 -17.57
CA ASP A 166 -2.60 -6.54 -18.93
C ASP A 166 -3.97 -5.93 -19.24
N GLN A 167 -5.06 -6.58 -18.80
CA GLN A 167 -6.41 -6.03 -18.96
C GLN A 167 -6.63 -4.78 -18.12
N ILE A 168 -6.11 -4.76 -16.88
CA ILE A 168 -6.21 -3.60 -15.99
C ILE A 168 -5.46 -2.41 -16.62
N ILE A 169 -4.22 -2.62 -17.06
CA ILE A 169 -3.34 -1.54 -17.50
C ILE A 169 -3.60 -1.14 -18.96
N ASN A 170 -3.46 -2.08 -19.89
CA ASN A 170 -3.43 -1.76 -21.32
C ASN A 170 -4.84 -1.59 -21.89
N SER A 171 -5.77 -2.48 -21.52
CA SER A 171 -7.16 -2.40 -22.00
C SER A 171 -7.99 -1.38 -21.22
N GLY A 172 -7.86 -1.34 -19.90
CA GLY A 172 -8.59 -0.40 -19.05
C GLY A 172 -7.90 0.96 -18.97
N GLY A 173 -6.77 1.02 -18.26
CA GLY A 173 -6.12 2.27 -17.83
C GLY A 173 -5.74 3.22 -18.96
N LYS A 174 -5.23 2.70 -20.08
CA LYS A 174 -4.69 3.54 -21.16
C LYS A 174 -5.72 3.94 -22.23
N THR A 175 -6.89 3.33 -22.26
CA THR A 175 -7.84 3.47 -23.38
C THR A 175 -8.42 4.88 -23.52
N TYR A 176 -8.72 5.55 -22.40
CA TYR A 176 -9.24 6.92 -22.46
C TYR A 176 -8.25 7.88 -23.15
N TYR A 177 -6.96 7.77 -22.82
CA TYR A 177 -5.90 8.56 -23.45
C TYR A 177 -5.70 8.18 -24.93
N MET A 178 -5.57 6.89 -25.24
CA MET A 178 -5.32 6.42 -26.61
C MET A 178 -6.47 6.72 -27.57
N SER A 179 -7.71 6.77 -27.06
CA SER A 179 -8.89 7.14 -27.85
C SER A 179 -9.10 8.65 -28.01
N GLY A 180 -8.20 9.49 -27.47
CA GLY A 180 -8.33 10.94 -27.52
C GLY A 180 -9.49 11.48 -26.66
N GLY A 181 -9.80 10.81 -25.54
CA GLY A 181 -10.86 11.21 -24.62
C GLY A 181 -12.27 10.73 -24.99
N ASN A 182 -12.40 9.85 -25.98
CA ASN A 182 -13.70 9.42 -26.50
C ASN A 182 -14.28 8.18 -25.80
N VAL A 183 -13.43 7.30 -25.27
CA VAL A 183 -13.86 6.00 -24.73
C VAL A 183 -13.49 5.89 -23.24
N PRO A 184 -14.41 6.22 -22.31
CA PRO A 184 -14.19 6.02 -20.88
C PRO A 184 -14.26 4.54 -20.51
N CYS A 185 -13.69 4.18 -19.36
CA CYS A 185 -13.68 2.80 -18.86
C CYS A 185 -14.06 2.79 -17.37
N PRO A 186 -15.36 2.95 -17.03
CA PRO A 186 -15.84 2.98 -15.65
C PRO A 186 -15.85 1.57 -15.04
N VAL A 187 -14.71 1.13 -14.52
CA VAL A 187 -14.56 -0.19 -13.88
C VAL A 187 -13.83 -0.05 -12.56
N VAL A 188 -14.33 -0.74 -11.52
CA VAL A 188 -13.63 -0.87 -10.25
C VAL A 188 -13.04 -2.27 -10.17
N PHE A 189 -11.74 -2.37 -9.96
CA PHE A 189 -11.07 -3.61 -9.58
C PHE A 189 -10.88 -3.60 -8.06
N ARG A 190 -11.37 -4.60 -7.34
CA ARG A 190 -11.28 -4.64 -5.88
C ARG A 190 -10.90 -6.01 -5.34
N GLY A 191 -10.47 -6.04 -4.09
CA GLY A 191 -10.09 -7.25 -3.37
C GLY A 191 -9.07 -6.98 -2.28
N PRO A 192 -8.77 -7.96 -1.41
CA PRO A 192 -7.76 -7.83 -0.37
C PRO A 192 -6.33 -7.79 -0.96
N ASN A 193 -5.51 -6.88 -0.44
CA ASN A 193 -4.14 -6.58 -0.83
C ASN A 193 -3.18 -6.66 0.38
N GLY A 194 -1.94 -7.08 0.13
CA GLY A 194 -0.90 -7.16 1.15
C GLY A 194 -1.00 -8.39 2.04
N ALA A 195 -0.39 -8.28 3.22
CA ALA A 195 -0.25 -9.38 4.16
C ALA A 195 -1.58 -9.86 4.74
N ALA A 196 -1.68 -11.19 4.92
CA ALA A 196 -2.66 -11.88 5.75
C ALA A 196 -1.92 -12.70 6.82
N ALA A 197 -2.60 -13.61 7.51
CA ALA A 197 -1.99 -14.46 8.54
C ALA A 197 -1.69 -15.88 8.00
N GLY A 198 -0.42 -16.27 7.91
CA GLY A 198 -0.01 -17.64 7.64
C GLY A 198 -0.29 -18.13 6.20
N VAL A 199 -0.42 -17.22 5.24
CA VAL A 199 -0.76 -17.56 3.84
C VAL A 199 0.48 -17.76 2.94
N GLY A 200 1.66 -17.48 3.48
CA GLY A 200 2.95 -17.65 2.79
C GLY A 200 3.17 -16.66 1.64
N ALA A 201 4.23 -16.91 0.87
CA ALA A 201 4.79 -15.92 -0.06
C ALA A 201 3.86 -15.49 -1.20
N GLN A 202 3.12 -16.41 -1.82
CA GLN A 202 2.33 -16.14 -3.03
C GLN A 202 0.97 -15.47 -2.75
N HIS A 203 0.65 -15.22 -1.47
CA HIS A 203 -0.64 -14.68 -1.04
C HIS A 203 -0.51 -13.42 -0.17
N SER A 204 0.69 -12.85 -0.06
CA SER A 204 1.00 -11.78 0.91
C SER A 204 1.52 -10.48 0.27
N GLN A 205 1.51 -10.37 -1.06
CA GLN A 205 2.13 -9.24 -1.73
C GLN A 205 1.23 -7.99 -1.71
N ASP A 206 1.84 -6.83 -1.44
CA ASP A 206 1.21 -5.52 -1.58
C ASP A 206 1.53 -4.94 -2.98
N PHE A 207 0.47 -4.57 -3.71
CA PHE A 207 0.55 -4.05 -5.08
C PHE A 207 0.33 -2.53 -5.18
N ALA A 208 0.29 -1.80 -4.07
CA ALA A 208 0.08 -0.34 -4.05
C ALA A 208 1.05 0.40 -4.96
N ALA A 209 2.35 0.12 -4.84
CA ALA A 209 3.38 0.75 -5.65
C ALA A 209 3.27 0.38 -7.15
N TRP A 210 2.96 -0.87 -7.46
CA TRP A 210 2.81 -1.34 -8.84
C TRP A 210 1.72 -0.55 -9.57
N TYR A 211 0.49 -0.59 -9.07
CA TYR A 211 -0.62 0.10 -9.71
C TYR A 211 -0.51 1.63 -9.58
N GLY A 212 0.06 2.14 -8.48
CA GLY A 212 0.27 3.57 -8.26
C GLY A 212 1.21 4.22 -9.28
N SER A 213 2.11 3.43 -9.87
CA SER A 213 3.05 3.89 -10.91
C SER A 213 2.41 4.10 -12.29
N ILE A 214 1.18 3.62 -12.53
CA ILE A 214 0.60 3.53 -13.87
C ILE A 214 -0.33 4.72 -14.18
N PRO A 215 -0.01 5.56 -15.19
CA PRO A 215 -0.93 6.59 -15.67
C PRO A 215 -2.22 5.99 -16.24
N GLY A 216 -3.34 6.69 -16.01
CA GLY A 216 -4.67 6.26 -16.42
C GLY A 216 -5.42 5.45 -15.35
N LEU A 217 -4.73 4.97 -14.30
CA LEU A 217 -5.36 4.38 -13.13
C LEU A 217 -5.55 5.40 -12.01
N LYS A 218 -6.57 5.17 -11.18
CA LYS A 218 -6.68 5.67 -9.81
C LYS A 218 -6.49 4.50 -8.86
N VAL A 219 -5.78 4.69 -7.76
CA VAL A 219 -5.43 3.63 -6.82
C VAL A 219 -5.73 4.09 -5.39
N ILE A 220 -6.58 3.33 -4.72
CA ILE A 220 -7.11 3.62 -3.39
C ILE A 220 -6.69 2.49 -2.44
N SER A 221 -6.27 2.83 -1.23
CA SER A 221 -5.90 1.88 -0.18
C SER A 221 -6.53 2.34 1.15
N PRO A 222 -7.80 1.96 1.40
CA PRO A 222 -8.55 2.44 2.55
C PRO A 222 -8.12 1.74 3.85
N TRP A 223 -8.44 2.35 4.99
CA TRP A 223 -8.15 1.82 6.32
C TRP A 223 -9.41 1.61 7.16
N SER A 224 -10.22 2.66 7.34
CA SER A 224 -11.39 2.62 8.23
C SER A 224 -12.68 2.18 7.50
N ALA A 225 -13.74 1.90 8.26
CA ALA A 225 -15.08 1.65 7.69
C ALA A 225 -15.58 2.87 6.89
N ALA A 226 -15.38 4.09 7.39
CA ALA A 226 -15.71 5.32 6.67
C ALA A 226 -14.91 5.45 5.37
N ASP A 227 -13.60 5.18 5.39
CA ASP A 227 -12.78 5.19 4.18
C ASP A 227 -13.31 4.19 3.15
N CYS A 228 -13.56 2.95 3.57
CA CYS A 228 -14.03 1.88 2.70
C CYS A 228 -15.38 2.22 2.07
N ARG A 229 -16.33 2.72 2.86
CA ARG A 229 -17.67 3.08 2.39
C ARG A 229 -17.63 4.26 1.43
N GLY A 230 -17.06 5.38 1.86
CA GLY A 230 -17.07 6.63 1.08
C GLY A 230 -16.23 6.56 -0.19
N LEU A 231 -15.07 5.90 -0.15
CA LEU A 231 -14.18 5.78 -1.30
C LEU A 231 -14.64 4.72 -2.30
N LEU A 232 -15.27 3.62 -1.86
CA LEU A 232 -15.79 2.62 -2.81
C LEU A 232 -16.98 3.19 -3.60
N LYS A 233 -17.87 3.93 -2.94
CA LYS A 233 -18.95 4.66 -3.62
C LYS A 233 -18.38 5.67 -4.63
N ALA A 234 -17.34 6.42 -4.24
CA ALA A 234 -16.66 7.34 -5.14
C ALA A 234 -16.00 6.61 -6.33
N ALA A 235 -15.39 5.44 -6.10
CA ALA A 235 -14.77 4.62 -7.13
C ALA A 235 -15.79 4.10 -8.16
N ILE A 236 -16.95 3.60 -7.70
CA ILE A 236 -18.02 3.11 -8.59
C ILE A 236 -18.61 4.24 -9.44
N ARG A 237 -18.62 5.47 -8.91
CA ARG A 237 -19.10 6.66 -9.63
C ARG A 237 -18.06 7.24 -10.60
N ASP A 238 -16.81 6.81 -10.53
CA ASP A 238 -15.73 7.34 -11.37
C ASP A 238 -15.84 6.83 -12.82
N PRO A 239 -15.61 7.69 -13.84
CA PRO A 239 -15.65 7.24 -15.23
C PRO A 239 -14.38 6.51 -15.70
N ASN A 240 -13.39 6.34 -14.82
CA ASN A 240 -12.09 5.75 -15.14
C ASN A 240 -11.84 4.46 -14.34
N PRO A 241 -10.85 3.64 -14.73
CA PRO A 241 -10.48 2.46 -13.97
C PRO A 241 -9.92 2.82 -12.58
N VAL A 242 -10.49 2.20 -11.54
CA VAL A 242 -10.07 2.38 -10.15
C VAL A 242 -9.63 1.05 -9.55
N CYS A 243 -8.40 0.98 -9.04
CA CYS A 243 -7.91 -0.13 -8.23
C CYS A 243 -8.16 0.15 -6.76
N PHE A 244 -8.93 -0.71 -6.10
CA PHE A 244 -9.35 -0.58 -4.71
C PHE A 244 -8.69 -1.69 -3.87
N LEU A 245 -7.62 -1.31 -3.16
CA LEU A 245 -6.70 -2.20 -2.45
C LEU A 245 -7.13 -2.36 -0.98
N GLU A 246 -8.04 -3.30 -0.74
CA GLU A 246 -8.57 -3.58 0.60
C GLU A 246 -7.55 -4.36 1.44
N ASN A 247 -7.88 -4.69 2.69
CA ASN A 247 -7.03 -5.52 3.53
C ASN A 247 -7.83 -6.57 4.29
N GLU A 248 -7.42 -7.83 4.17
CA GLU A 248 -8.13 -8.98 4.73
C GLU A 248 -8.25 -8.92 6.25
N LEU A 249 -7.17 -8.51 6.93
CA LEU A 249 -7.12 -8.39 8.38
C LEU A 249 -8.00 -7.25 8.93
N LEU A 250 -8.37 -6.29 8.08
CA LEU A 250 -9.26 -5.19 8.47
C LEU A 250 -10.74 -5.53 8.32
N TYR A 251 -11.12 -6.53 7.53
CA TYR A 251 -12.54 -6.84 7.25
C TYR A 251 -13.40 -7.04 8.50
N GLY A 252 -12.85 -7.72 9.52
CA GLY A 252 -13.54 -7.97 10.78
C GLY A 252 -13.48 -6.84 11.80
N VAL A 253 -12.75 -5.76 11.51
CA VAL A 253 -12.54 -4.65 12.45
C VAL A 253 -13.71 -3.68 12.38
N SER A 254 -14.27 -3.36 13.56
CA SER A 254 -15.33 -2.37 13.72
C SER A 254 -14.78 -0.98 13.99
N PHE A 255 -15.36 0.01 13.33
CA PHE A 255 -15.08 1.43 13.57
C PHE A 255 -16.36 2.15 14.01
N PRO A 256 -16.24 3.20 14.85
CA PRO A 256 -17.35 4.11 15.09
C PRO A 256 -17.70 4.86 13.80
N MET A 257 -19.00 5.07 13.58
CA MET A 257 -19.54 5.78 12.43
C MET A 257 -20.45 6.91 12.89
N THR A 258 -20.28 8.08 12.28
CA THR A 258 -21.21 9.21 12.43
C THR A 258 -22.46 9.02 11.58
N GLN A 259 -23.53 9.77 11.87
CA GLN A 259 -24.76 9.72 11.07
C GLN A 259 -24.53 10.17 9.62
N GLU A 260 -23.59 11.09 9.39
CA GLU A 260 -23.20 11.50 8.04
C GLU A 260 -22.56 10.35 7.27
N GLU A 261 -21.62 9.62 7.89
CA GLU A 261 -20.92 8.50 7.26
C GLU A 261 -21.84 7.30 6.98
N LEU A 262 -22.96 7.19 7.72
CA LEU A 262 -24.03 6.22 7.47
C LEU A 262 -25.00 6.64 6.35
N GLY A 263 -24.94 7.89 5.89
CA GLY A 263 -25.80 8.39 4.82
C GLY A 263 -25.53 7.69 3.49
N GLU A 264 -26.56 7.57 2.64
CA GLU A 264 -26.45 6.99 1.30
C GLU A 264 -25.67 7.88 0.31
N ASP A 265 -25.59 9.19 0.60
CA ASP A 265 -24.84 10.18 -0.19
C ASP A 265 -23.41 10.39 0.30
N PHE A 266 -22.99 9.66 1.35
CA PHE A 266 -21.64 9.77 1.87
C PHE A 266 -20.61 9.37 0.81
N LEU A 267 -19.75 10.33 0.48
CA LEU A 267 -18.66 10.17 -0.48
C LEU A 267 -17.39 10.79 0.10
N LEU A 268 -16.26 10.18 -0.21
CA LEU A 268 -14.96 10.76 0.07
C LEU A 268 -14.25 11.10 -1.26
N PRO A 269 -13.57 12.26 -1.34
CA PRO A 269 -12.84 12.62 -2.54
C PRO A 269 -11.62 11.71 -2.75
N ILE A 270 -11.52 11.11 -3.93
CA ILE A 270 -10.32 10.39 -4.36
C ILE A 270 -9.19 11.41 -4.52
N GLY A 271 -7.99 11.08 -4.03
CA GLY A 271 -6.82 11.96 -4.07
C GLY A 271 -6.71 12.90 -2.87
N LYS A 272 -7.44 12.64 -1.78
CA LYS A 272 -7.32 13.42 -0.54
C LYS A 272 -7.01 12.53 0.66
N ALA A 273 -5.91 12.86 1.33
CA ALA A 273 -5.50 12.22 2.56
C ALA A 273 -6.31 12.77 3.75
N LYS A 274 -6.21 12.10 4.90
CA LYS A 274 -6.80 12.54 6.16
C LYS A 274 -5.72 12.56 7.24
N VAL A 275 -5.64 13.66 7.98
CA VAL A 275 -4.90 13.70 9.25
C VAL A 275 -5.76 13.01 10.29
N GLU A 276 -5.38 11.81 10.71
CA GLU A 276 -6.12 11.02 11.70
C GLU A 276 -5.81 11.46 13.13
N LYS A 277 -4.60 11.98 13.35
CA LYS A 277 -4.14 12.55 14.62
C LYS A 277 -3.24 13.73 14.33
N GLU A 278 -3.56 14.89 14.92
CA GLU A 278 -2.72 16.08 14.86
C GLU A 278 -1.45 15.91 15.71
N GLY A 279 -0.34 16.45 15.23
CA GLY A 279 0.92 16.47 15.95
C GLY A 279 1.83 17.63 15.56
N THR A 280 2.92 17.80 16.30
CA THR A 280 3.86 18.93 16.12
C THR A 280 5.30 18.50 15.94
N ASP A 281 5.65 17.27 16.33
CA ASP A 281 7.06 16.89 16.48
C ASP A 281 7.55 16.00 15.32
N LEU A 282 6.63 15.25 14.70
CA LEU A 282 6.95 14.34 13.59
C LEU A 282 5.72 14.03 12.74
N THR A 283 5.87 14.00 11.42
CA THR A 283 4.86 13.48 10.50
C THR A 283 5.12 12.02 10.17
N ILE A 284 4.13 11.15 10.40
CA ILE A 284 4.10 9.79 9.86
C ILE A 284 3.00 9.64 8.81
N VAL A 285 3.38 9.15 7.63
CA VAL A 285 2.46 8.92 6.50
C VAL A 285 2.28 7.42 6.30
N ALA A 286 1.02 6.95 6.35
CA ALA A 286 0.69 5.53 6.24
C ALA A 286 -0.55 5.30 5.37
N HIS A 287 -0.75 4.06 4.94
CA HIS A 287 -1.98 3.60 4.27
C HIS A 287 -2.41 2.23 4.77
N SER A 288 -3.68 1.89 4.54
CA SER A 288 -4.25 0.60 4.94
C SER A 288 -3.99 0.27 6.42
N LYS A 289 -3.73 -1.00 6.75
CA LYS A 289 -3.50 -1.49 8.11
C LYS A 289 -2.38 -0.76 8.86
N MET A 290 -1.39 -0.20 8.15
CA MET A 290 -0.28 0.53 8.79
C MET A 290 -0.74 1.82 9.48
N VAL A 291 -1.92 2.36 9.14
CA VAL A 291 -2.51 3.49 9.87
C VAL A 291 -2.85 3.08 11.31
N THR A 292 -3.37 1.87 11.54
CA THR A 292 -3.63 1.35 12.90
C THR A 292 -2.36 1.38 13.74
N HIS A 293 -1.28 0.76 13.24
CA HIS A 293 -0.01 0.68 13.98
C HIS A 293 0.64 2.06 14.18
N SER A 294 0.46 2.98 13.23
CA SER A 294 0.96 4.36 13.34
C SER A 294 0.22 5.16 14.42
N LEU A 295 -1.11 5.01 14.53
CA LEU A 295 -1.90 5.64 15.59
C LEU A 295 -1.55 5.07 16.97
N GLU A 296 -1.44 3.75 17.10
CA GLU A 296 -1.02 3.12 18.35
C GLU A 296 0.38 3.58 18.78
N ALA A 297 1.32 3.68 17.84
CA ALA A 297 2.67 4.17 18.11
C ALA A 297 2.65 5.64 18.56
N ALA A 298 1.86 6.49 17.89
CA ALA A 298 1.70 7.89 18.27
C ALA A 298 1.12 8.05 19.68
N GLU A 299 0.14 7.23 20.07
CA GLU A 299 -0.40 7.23 21.43
C GLU A 299 0.63 6.80 22.48
N ILE A 300 1.44 5.78 22.19
CA ILE A 300 2.48 5.31 23.11
C ILE A 300 3.52 6.40 23.32
N LEU A 301 3.99 7.03 22.24
CA LEU A 301 5.00 8.10 22.29
C LEU A 301 4.52 9.36 23.00
N GLU A 302 3.25 9.73 22.82
CA GLU A 302 2.67 10.87 23.54
C GLU A 302 2.57 10.58 25.04
N LYS A 303 2.19 9.36 25.43
CA LYS A 303 2.05 8.95 26.84
C LYS A 303 3.40 8.77 27.55
N GLU A 304 4.38 8.17 26.89
CA GLU A 304 5.67 7.81 27.50
C GLU A 304 6.71 8.94 27.43
N ASP A 305 6.77 9.65 26.30
CA ASP A 305 7.85 10.61 26.02
C ASP A 305 7.34 12.04 25.77
N GLY A 306 6.02 12.24 25.71
CA GLY A 306 5.40 13.53 25.38
C GLY A 306 5.54 13.94 23.91
N ILE A 307 5.91 12.99 23.03
CA ILE A 307 6.14 13.25 21.59
C ILE A 307 4.80 13.24 20.85
N LYS A 308 4.48 14.34 20.18
CA LYS A 308 3.24 14.54 19.42
C LYS A 308 3.45 14.22 17.95
N VAL A 309 3.15 12.98 17.58
CA VAL A 309 3.22 12.51 16.20
C VAL A 309 1.93 12.83 15.44
N GLU A 310 2.08 13.48 14.29
CA GLU A 310 1.02 13.69 13.31
C GLU A 310 0.88 12.46 12.41
N VAL A 311 -0.30 11.84 12.38
CA VAL A 311 -0.56 10.63 11.61
C VAL A 311 -1.43 10.96 10.39
N ILE A 312 -0.89 10.75 9.20
CA ILE A 312 -1.58 10.93 7.92
C ILE A 312 -1.97 9.57 7.34
N ASN A 313 -3.27 9.38 7.12
CA ASN A 313 -3.85 8.31 6.32
C ASN A 313 -3.95 8.77 4.86
N LEU A 314 -3.17 8.14 3.98
CA LEU A 314 -3.11 8.53 2.57
C LEU A 314 -4.45 8.43 1.86
N ARG A 315 -5.24 7.39 2.16
CA ARG A 315 -6.45 6.94 1.43
C ARG A 315 -6.23 6.62 -0.05
N SER A 316 -5.63 7.52 -0.82
CA SER A 316 -5.29 7.37 -2.23
C SER A 316 -3.79 7.27 -2.43
N ILE A 317 -3.36 6.22 -3.13
CA ILE A 317 -1.98 6.05 -3.59
C ILE A 317 -1.79 6.83 -4.90
N ARG A 318 -2.82 6.85 -5.76
CA ARG A 318 -2.83 7.61 -7.01
C ARG A 318 -4.22 8.21 -7.27
N PRO A 319 -4.34 9.53 -7.46
CA PRO A 319 -3.31 10.54 -7.24
C PRO A 319 -2.94 10.66 -5.74
N LEU A 320 -1.67 10.95 -5.47
CA LEU A 320 -1.14 11.14 -4.13
C LEU A 320 -1.45 12.58 -3.65
N ASP A 321 -1.96 12.74 -2.42
CA ASP A 321 -2.22 14.05 -1.83
C ASP A 321 -0.95 14.66 -1.20
N ILE A 322 0.03 14.96 -2.06
CA ILE A 322 1.33 15.49 -1.63
C ILE A 322 1.22 16.83 -0.90
N GLU A 323 0.18 17.62 -1.17
CA GLU A 323 -0.07 18.92 -0.52
C GLU A 323 -0.27 18.78 0.99
N THR A 324 -1.07 17.81 1.42
CA THR A 324 -1.31 17.52 2.83
C THR A 324 -0.01 17.07 3.52
N ILE A 325 0.77 16.21 2.85
CA ILE A 325 2.06 15.74 3.37
C ILE A 325 3.04 16.92 3.53
N MET A 326 3.21 17.76 2.51
CA MET A 326 4.10 18.92 2.56
C MET A 326 3.70 19.90 3.66
N THR A 327 2.40 20.14 3.84
CA THR A 327 1.89 21.05 4.88
C THR A 327 2.25 20.53 6.28
N SER A 328 2.10 19.22 6.49
CA SER A 328 2.48 18.56 7.72
C SER A 328 3.99 18.61 7.97
N VAL A 329 4.81 18.27 6.96
CA VAL A 329 6.28 18.32 7.08
C VAL A 329 6.79 19.71 7.40
N LYS A 330 6.19 20.76 6.82
CA LYS A 330 6.55 22.16 7.15
C LYS A 330 6.24 22.53 8.60
N LYS A 331 5.24 21.88 9.20
CA LYS A 331 4.86 22.06 10.61
C LYS A 331 5.75 21.27 11.56
N THR A 332 6.11 20.04 11.20
CA THR A 332 6.79 19.08 12.10
C THR A 332 8.29 18.96 11.88
N ASN A 333 8.81 19.44 10.76
CA ASN A 333 10.20 19.34 10.33
C ASN A 333 10.74 17.91 10.14
N HIS A 334 9.88 16.89 10.25
CA HIS A 334 10.26 15.48 10.26
C HIS A 334 9.28 14.63 9.47
N LEU A 335 9.78 13.65 8.71
CA LEU A 335 8.97 12.76 7.89
C LEU A 335 9.42 11.31 8.06
N VAL A 336 8.45 10.45 8.38
CA VAL A 336 8.58 8.99 8.31
C VAL A 336 7.42 8.42 7.50
N THR A 337 7.67 7.46 6.62
CA THR A 337 6.62 6.74 5.89
C THR A 337 6.47 5.32 6.42
N CYS A 338 5.26 4.78 6.48
CA CYS A 338 4.98 3.42 6.93
C CYS A 338 4.08 2.67 5.94
N GLU A 339 4.59 1.59 5.35
CA GLU A 339 3.86 0.71 4.42
C GLU A 339 4.10 -0.77 4.73
N GLY A 340 3.14 -1.64 4.34
CA GLY A 340 3.28 -3.09 4.52
C GLY A 340 4.02 -3.78 3.37
N GLY A 341 4.21 -3.08 2.24
CA GLY A 341 4.85 -3.59 1.05
C GLY A 341 6.38 -3.66 1.12
N PHE A 342 6.98 -4.16 0.05
CA PHE A 342 8.44 -4.27 -0.07
C PHE A 342 9.12 -2.90 -0.14
N PRO A 343 10.37 -2.78 0.35
CA PRO A 343 11.06 -1.49 0.44
C PRO A 343 11.51 -0.95 -0.91
N ALA A 344 11.95 -1.81 -1.83
CA ALA A 344 12.48 -1.36 -3.11
C ALA A 344 11.32 -0.86 -3.99
N PHE A 345 11.42 0.39 -4.46
CA PHE A 345 10.40 1.02 -5.30
C PHE A 345 8.99 1.05 -4.67
N GLY A 346 8.91 1.03 -3.33
CA GLY A 346 7.67 1.13 -2.57
C GLY A 346 7.07 2.54 -2.54
N VAL A 347 5.87 2.68 -1.97
CA VAL A 347 5.10 3.93 -1.90
C VAL A 347 5.87 5.02 -1.15
N GLY A 348 6.54 4.67 -0.06
CA GLY A 348 7.38 5.58 0.71
C GLY A 348 8.55 6.16 -0.07
N SER A 349 9.02 5.46 -1.11
CA SER A 349 10.07 5.96 -2.00
C SER A 349 9.60 7.18 -2.79
N GLU A 350 8.39 7.09 -3.36
CA GLU A 350 7.77 8.17 -4.14
C GLU A 350 7.44 9.37 -3.26
N ILE A 351 6.90 9.14 -2.06
CA ILE A 351 6.59 10.22 -1.11
C ILE A 351 7.86 11.01 -0.76
N ILE A 352 8.94 10.32 -0.41
CA ILE A 352 10.20 10.97 -0.06
C ILE A 352 10.78 11.71 -1.27
N ALA A 353 10.75 11.12 -2.47
CA ALA A 353 11.20 11.79 -3.68
C ALA A 353 10.45 13.11 -3.92
N GLN A 354 9.11 13.07 -3.92
CA GLN A 354 8.31 14.28 -4.12
C GLN A 354 8.51 15.32 -3.02
N VAL A 355 8.65 14.92 -1.76
CA VAL A 355 8.93 15.86 -0.66
C VAL A 355 10.30 16.52 -0.86
N CYS A 356 11.33 15.76 -1.23
CA CYS A 356 12.68 16.28 -1.50
C CYS A 356 12.75 17.18 -2.73
N GLU A 357 11.91 16.95 -3.73
CA GLU A 357 11.80 17.81 -4.93
C GLU A 357 10.93 19.06 -4.71
N SER A 358 10.29 19.17 -3.55
CA SER A 358 9.33 20.22 -3.25
C SER A 358 9.86 21.32 -2.33
N SER A 359 9.04 22.36 -2.15
CA SER A 359 9.28 23.43 -1.15
C SER A 359 9.30 22.96 0.31
N ALA A 360 8.95 21.70 0.61
CA ALA A 360 9.04 21.16 1.97
C ALA A 360 10.46 20.66 2.32
N PHE A 361 11.35 20.46 1.34
CA PHE A 361 12.70 19.94 1.57
C PHE A 361 13.50 20.77 2.58
N ASP A 362 13.48 22.10 2.44
CA ASP A 362 14.22 23.01 3.32
C ASP A 362 13.72 23.03 4.77
N TYR A 363 12.54 22.45 5.04
CA TYR A 363 11.96 22.34 6.37
C TYR A 363 12.39 21.06 7.09
N LEU A 364 13.05 20.11 6.43
CA LEU A 364 13.46 18.85 7.03
C LEU A 364 14.70 19.01 7.92
N ASP A 365 14.55 18.72 9.21
CA ASP A 365 15.65 18.74 10.18
C ASP A 365 16.43 17.42 10.23
N ALA A 366 15.83 16.33 9.74
CA ALA A 366 16.48 15.04 9.55
C ALA A 366 16.12 14.40 8.19
N PRO A 367 16.97 13.51 7.66
CA PRO A 367 16.65 12.75 6.46
C PRO A 367 15.38 11.91 6.67
N PRO A 368 14.39 11.95 5.75
CA PRO A 368 13.20 11.12 5.88
C PRO A 368 13.52 9.63 5.95
N GLU A 369 12.75 8.89 6.75
CA GLU A 369 12.93 7.44 6.94
C GLU A 369 11.71 6.64 6.47
N ARG A 370 11.94 5.37 6.12
CA ARG A 370 10.89 4.45 5.67
C ARG A 370 10.82 3.23 6.58
N ILE A 371 9.60 2.88 6.97
CA ILE A 371 9.23 1.65 7.66
C ILE A 371 8.43 0.82 6.67
N THR A 372 8.91 -0.38 6.35
CA THR A 372 8.37 -1.22 5.28
C THR A 372 8.29 -2.67 5.72
N GLY A 373 7.64 -3.52 4.92
CA GLY A 373 7.88 -4.96 4.98
C GLY A 373 9.35 -5.29 4.72
N ALA A 374 9.79 -6.46 5.17
CA ALA A 374 11.12 -6.99 4.90
C ALA A 374 11.27 -7.33 3.42
N ASP A 375 12.49 -7.18 2.88
CA ASP A 375 12.81 -7.47 1.47
C ASP A 375 12.99 -8.98 1.22
N VAL A 376 11.95 -9.76 1.51
CA VAL A 376 11.92 -11.21 1.36
C VAL A 376 10.51 -11.66 0.96
N PRO A 377 10.36 -12.77 0.21
CA PRO A 377 9.08 -13.45 0.09
C PRO A 377 8.57 -13.84 1.49
N THR A 378 7.29 -13.61 1.77
CA THR A 378 6.71 -13.80 3.10
C THR A 378 6.91 -15.23 3.62
N PRO A 379 7.62 -15.42 4.74
CA PRO A 379 7.82 -16.74 5.32
C PRO A 379 6.55 -17.24 6.01
N TYR A 380 6.30 -18.55 5.97
CA TYR A 380 5.13 -19.16 6.61
C TYR A 380 5.27 -19.32 8.13
N ALA A 381 6.49 -19.53 8.63
CA ALA A 381 6.71 -19.74 10.05
C ALA A 381 6.35 -18.46 10.83
N GLU A 382 5.42 -18.57 11.79
CA GLU A 382 4.88 -17.44 12.58
C GLU A 382 5.99 -16.54 13.15
N SER A 383 7.06 -17.13 13.68
CA SER A 383 8.19 -16.39 14.25
C SER A 383 8.96 -15.55 13.23
N LEU A 384 8.95 -15.94 11.95
CA LEU A 384 9.57 -15.19 10.86
C LEU A 384 8.57 -14.23 10.21
N GLU A 385 7.30 -14.63 10.08
CA GLU A 385 6.23 -13.78 9.53
C GLU A 385 6.04 -12.52 10.38
N GLY A 386 6.07 -12.65 11.71
CA GLY A 386 6.02 -11.52 12.63
C GLY A 386 7.21 -10.55 12.52
N LEU A 387 8.33 -10.98 11.94
CA LEU A 387 9.48 -10.12 11.64
C LEU A 387 9.45 -9.52 10.22
N ALA A 388 8.56 -10.02 9.36
CA ALA A 388 8.50 -9.64 7.95
C ALA A 388 7.66 -8.38 7.70
N PHE A 389 6.81 -7.97 8.64
CA PHE A 389 5.92 -6.82 8.49
C PHE A 389 6.08 -5.83 9.64
N PRO A 390 5.87 -4.52 9.41
CA PRO A 390 5.91 -3.56 10.50
C PRO A 390 4.84 -3.81 11.56
N ASP A 391 5.24 -3.64 12.81
CA ASP A 391 4.38 -3.65 13.97
C ASP A 391 4.54 -2.36 14.80
N THR A 392 3.65 -2.17 15.76
CA THR A 392 3.65 -0.98 16.62
C THR A 392 4.99 -0.80 17.36
N PRO A 393 5.59 -1.84 17.99
CA PRO A 393 6.92 -1.72 18.60
C PRO A 393 8.02 -1.24 17.66
N LEU A 394 8.08 -1.73 16.42
CA LEU A 394 9.05 -1.29 15.43
C LEU A 394 8.87 0.19 15.08
N ILE A 395 7.62 0.63 14.90
CA ILE A 395 7.30 2.03 14.60
C ILE A 395 7.75 2.93 15.77
N VAL A 396 7.34 2.63 17.01
CA VAL A 396 7.75 3.38 18.21
C VAL A 396 9.27 3.51 18.27
N LYS A 397 9.99 2.39 18.13
CA LYS A 397 11.46 2.37 18.16
C LYS A 397 12.07 3.25 17.07
N THR A 398 11.53 3.18 15.86
CA THR A 398 12.04 3.94 14.71
C THR A 398 11.81 5.43 14.88
N LEU A 399 10.62 5.85 15.32
CA LEU A 399 10.29 7.26 15.54
C LEU A 399 11.15 7.87 16.66
N LYS A 400 11.37 7.15 17.78
CA LYS A 400 12.29 7.59 18.85
C LYS A 400 13.71 7.79 18.31
N ARG A 401 14.19 6.84 17.50
CA ARG A 401 15.53 6.92 16.89
C ARG A 401 15.63 8.13 15.96
N HIS A 402 14.67 8.32 15.07
CA HIS A 402 14.65 9.41 14.09
C HIS A 402 14.81 10.79 14.76
N LEU A 403 14.03 11.03 15.83
CA LEU A 403 14.11 12.29 16.59
C LEU A 403 15.41 12.41 17.40
N CYS A 404 15.93 11.32 17.96
CA CYS A 404 17.22 11.34 18.68
C CYS A 404 18.41 11.66 17.76
N GLU A 405 18.47 11.03 16.58
CA GLU A 405 19.54 11.27 15.61
C GLU A 405 19.53 12.71 15.10
N SER A 406 18.33 13.29 14.91
CA SER A 406 18.15 14.72 14.61
C SER A 406 18.79 15.63 15.66
N LEU A 407 18.53 15.39 16.94
CA LEU A 407 19.08 16.19 18.05
C LEU A 407 20.60 16.12 18.13
N ILE A 408 21.19 14.98 17.78
CA ILE A 408 22.65 14.82 17.73
C ILE A 408 23.23 15.55 16.51
N ALA A 409 22.58 15.45 15.35
CA ALA A 409 22.98 16.13 14.13
C ALA A 409 22.86 17.67 14.24
N SER A 410 21.84 18.19 14.92
CA SER A 410 21.67 19.63 15.14
C SER A 410 22.78 20.19 16.03
N ARG A 411 23.16 19.48 17.11
CA ARG A 411 24.29 19.85 17.98
C ARG A 411 25.63 19.84 17.25
N SER A 412 25.85 18.90 16.33
CA SER A 412 27.06 18.86 15.52
C SER A 412 27.09 20.00 14.49
N ARG A 413 25.96 20.29 13.81
CA ARG A 413 25.83 21.42 12.87
C ARG A 413 26.00 22.78 13.56
N ILE A 414 25.47 22.97 14.77
CA ILE A 414 25.70 24.19 15.58
C ILE A 414 27.19 24.34 15.88
N ARG A 415 27.87 23.26 16.26
CA ARG A 415 29.32 23.28 16.51
C ARG A 415 30.11 23.63 15.24
N THR A 416 29.73 23.08 14.09
CA THR A 416 30.37 23.40 12.80
C THR A 416 30.09 24.83 12.37
N ARG A 417 28.84 25.33 12.50
CA ARG A 417 28.50 26.74 12.21
C ARG A 417 29.22 27.71 13.14
N LEU A 418 29.34 27.40 14.43
CA LEU A 418 30.14 28.18 15.38
C LEU A 418 31.64 28.15 15.05
N GLN A 419 32.16 27.01 14.56
CA GLN A 419 33.54 26.92 14.09
C GLN A 419 33.77 27.73 12.80
N ILE A 420 32.82 27.71 11.86
CA ILE A 420 32.88 28.53 10.64
C ILE A 420 32.80 30.02 10.99
N CYS A 421 31.88 30.43 11.88
CA CYS A 421 31.80 31.81 12.38
C CYS A 421 33.07 32.20 13.15
N SER A 422 33.62 31.32 14.01
CA SER A 422 34.87 31.59 14.73
C SER A 422 36.08 31.68 13.79
N PHE A 423 36.10 30.88 12.71
CA PHE A 423 37.12 30.93 11.67
C PHE A 423 37.01 32.20 10.83
N ALA A 424 35.81 32.58 10.41
CA ALA A 424 35.54 33.84 9.73
C ALA A 424 35.90 35.06 10.59
N LEU A 425 35.60 35.04 11.90
CA LEU A 425 36.00 36.08 12.84
C LEU A 425 37.53 36.14 13.08
N ARG A 426 38.23 35.00 13.03
CA ARG A 426 39.71 34.96 13.12
C ARG A 426 40.38 35.48 11.85
N LEU A 427 39.85 35.13 10.68
CA LEU A 427 40.31 35.70 9.40
C LEU A 427 40.11 37.22 9.38
N ASN A 428 38.99 37.71 9.92
CA ASN A 428 38.73 39.15 10.02
C ASN A 428 39.66 39.86 11.03
N ARG A 429 40.14 39.16 12.07
CA ARG A 429 41.16 39.71 13.00
C ARG A 429 42.58 39.67 12.44
N GLN A 430 42.91 38.73 11.56
CA GLN A 430 44.22 38.67 10.89
C GLN A 430 44.32 39.67 9.73
N ALA A 431 43.20 40.16 9.20
CA ALA A 431 43.16 41.21 8.19
C ALA A 431 43.27 42.65 8.76
N ILE A 432 43.43 42.80 10.08
CA ILE A 432 43.64 44.10 10.74
C ILE A 432 45.08 44.11 11.28
N ASP A 433 46.04 44.21 10.36
CA ASP A 433 47.42 44.61 10.68
C ASP A 433 47.53 46.11 10.34
N PRO A 434 47.85 47.01 11.29
CA PRO A 434 47.76 48.46 11.08
C PRO A 434 48.86 49.05 10.17
N HIS A 435 49.64 48.24 9.44
CA HIS A 435 50.80 48.72 8.69
C HIS A 435 50.71 48.77 7.16
N ASP A 436 49.65 48.25 6.52
CA ASP A 436 49.51 48.36 5.06
C ASP A 436 48.30 49.20 4.66
N GLY A 437 48.59 50.42 4.22
CA GLY A 437 47.64 51.27 3.51
C GLY A 437 47.33 50.69 2.13
N LEU A 438 46.03 50.69 1.79
CA LEU A 438 45.42 50.32 0.50
C LEU A 438 45.10 48.83 0.29
N ALA A 439 43.93 48.42 0.77
CA ALA A 439 42.96 47.66 -0.05
C ALA A 439 41.57 47.69 0.60
N HIS A 440 40.70 48.58 0.13
CA HIS A 440 39.26 48.46 0.33
C HIS A 440 38.76 47.20 -0.40
N VAL A 441 38.58 46.11 0.33
CA VAL A 441 37.73 44.99 -0.14
C VAL A 441 36.40 45.13 0.57
N SER A 442 35.44 45.75 -0.13
CA SER A 442 34.04 45.82 0.28
C SER A 442 33.44 44.41 0.38
N LEU A 443 33.47 43.83 1.58
CA LEU A 443 32.71 42.63 1.91
C LEU A 443 31.24 42.96 2.21
N PHE A 444 30.59 43.72 1.32
CA PHE A 444 29.15 44.02 1.41
C PHE A 444 28.29 43.01 0.64
N ALA A 445 28.90 42.02 -0.04
CA ALA A 445 28.19 41.07 -0.89
C ALA A 445 27.78 39.75 -0.21
N LEU A 446 28.08 39.56 1.08
CA LEU A 446 27.70 38.34 1.84
C LEU A 446 26.60 38.58 2.90
N PHE A 447 26.10 39.81 3.05
CA PHE A 447 25.05 40.19 4.01
C PHE A 447 23.87 40.91 3.34
N GLY A 448 23.64 40.67 2.05
CA GLY A 448 22.64 41.38 1.25
C GLY A 448 21.33 40.63 1.03
N THR A 449 20.71 40.06 2.06
CA THR A 449 19.24 39.87 2.21
C THR A 449 18.96 39.08 3.49
N PHE A 450 17.89 39.43 4.19
CA PHE A 450 17.40 38.89 5.47
C PHE A 450 17.90 39.57 6.75
N THR A 451 17.72 40.90 6.81
CA THR A 451 17.10 41.49 8.00
C THR A 451 15.70 41.97 7.62
N LYS A 452 14.67 41.33 8.18
CA LYS A 452 13.34 41.92 8.30
C LYS A 452 12.93 41.87 9.78
N THR A 453 13.42 42.85 10.53
CA THR A 453 12.68 43.50 11.62
C THR A 453 11.91 44.63 10.94
N GLY A 454 10.59 44.80 11.01
CA GLY A 454 9.72 44.83 12.18
C GLY A 454 9.10 46.24 12.21
N SER A 455 7.79 46.31 11.93
CA SER A 455 6.87 47.39 12.32
C SER A 455 5.52 46.74 12.60
#